data_AF-A0A7S3FLR1-F1
#
_entry.id   AF-A0A7S3FLR1-F1
#
_cell.length_a   1.000
_cell.length_b   1.000
_cell.length_c   1.000
_cell.angle_alpha   90.00
_cell.angle_beta   90.00
_cell.angle_gamma   90.00
#
_symmetry.space_group_name_H-M   'P 1'
#
loop_
_entity.id
_entity.type
_entity.pdbx_description
1 polymer ?
#
loop_
_entity_poly.entity_id
_entity_poly.type
_entity_poly.pdbx_seq_one_letter_code
_entity_poly.pdbx_strand_id
1 'polypeptide(L)'
;MPSCWLVLFRFWLRVDHVLLRLRETRLMAIFGGGGVTPRVVREVSEREQTWEEMVAQGRSPNPILYRDADEVAQWLPLTAKTLEQATLSSEEEVVAGAAADVEGAMS
;
A
#
# COMPACT_ATOMS: atom_id res chain seq x y z
N MET A 1 15.55 -2.19 -10.78
CA MET A 1 16.17 -0.88 -11.03
C MET A 1 17.18 -0.65 -9.92
N PRO A 2 18.44 -0.32 -10.19
CA PRO A 2 19.47 -0.21 -9.15
C PRO A 2 19.25 0.97 -8.19
N SER A 3 18.44 1.95 -8.56
CA SER A 3 18.20 3.19 -7.80
C SER A 3 16.89 3.22 -7.00
N CYS A 4 16.02 2.21 -7.16
CA CYS A 4 14.74 2.12 -6.45
C CYS A 4 14.18 0.69 -6.46
N TRP A 5 13.27 0.42 -5.54
CA TRP A 5 12.45 -0.79 -5.57
C TRP A 5 10.98 -0.46 -5.29
N LEU A 6 10.11 -1.31 -5.81
CA LEU A 6 8.66 -1.29 -5.56
C LEU A 6 8.27 -2.63 -4.93
N VAL A 7 7.54 -2.58 -3.82
CA VAL A 7 6.86 -3.72 -3.23
C VAL A 7 5.35 -3.46 -3.26
N LEU A 8 4.60 -4.42 -3.78
CA LEU A 8 3.14 -4.42 -3.77
C LEU A 8 2.68 -5.50 -2.79
N PHE A 9 2.10 -5.09 -1.66
CA PHE A 9 1.33 -5.96 -0.81
C PHE A 9 -0.12 -5.90 -1.25
N ARG A 10 -0.70 -7.04 -1.62
CA ARG A 10 -2.08 -7.13 -2.08
C ARG A 10 -2.84 -8.14 -1.24
N PHE A 11 -3.94 -7.68 -0.65
CA PHE A 11 -4.95 -8.51 -0.02
C PHE A 11 -6.21 -8.51 -0.89
N TRP A 12 -6.57 -9.68 -1.40
CA TRP A 12 -7.76 -9.90 -2.22
C TRP A 12 -8.75 -10.78 -1.45
N LEU A 13 -9.96 -10.26 -1.25
CA LEU A 13 -11.05 -10.95 -0.60
C LEU A 13 -12.27 -10.96 -1.52
N ARG A 14 -12.71 -12.16 -1.87
CA ARG A 14 -13.96 -12.40 -2.57
C ARG A 14 -14.85 -13.24 -1.68
N VAL A 15 -16.04 -12.74 -1.42
CA VAL A 15 -17.11 -13.51 -0.80
C VAL A 15 -18.22 -13.62 -1.83
N ASP A 16 -18.39 -14.82 -2.38
CA ASP A 16 -19.31 -15.07 -3.50
C ASP A 16 -20.73 -14.61 -3.13
N HIS A 17 -21.33 -13.80 -4.02
CA HIS A 17 -22.64 -13.17 -3.83
C HIS A 17 -22.78 -12.15 -2.69
N VAL A 18 -21.67 -11.76 -2.05
CA VAL A 18 -21.67 -10.75 -0.97
C VAL A 18 -20.89 -9.51 -1.38
N LEU A 19 -19.56 -9.62 -1.48
CA LEU A 19 -18.70 -8.48 -1.82
C LEU A 19 -17.36 -8.91 -2.41
N LEU A 20 -16.73 -7.93 -3.07
CA LEU A 20 -15.35 -7.96 -3.53
C LEU A 20 -14.60 -6.85 -2.80
N ARG A 21 -13.46 -7.19 -2.19
CA ARG A 21 -12.60 -6.24 -1.48
C ARG A 21 -11.16 -6.43 -1.90
N LEU A 22 -10.52 -5.34 -2.27
CA LEU A 22 -9.11 -5.28 -2.63
C LEU A 22 -8.42 -4.22 -1.76
N ARG A 23 -7.40 -4.63 -1.02
CA ARG A 23 -6.52 -3.72 -0.29
C ARG A 23 -5.11 -3.85 -0.83
N GLU A 24 -4.55 -2.74 -1.28
CA GLU A 24 -3.19 -2.70 -1.80
C GLU A 24 -2.36 -1.72 -0.99
N THR A 25 -1.15 -2.12 -0.65
CA THR A 25 -0.12 -1.22 -0.12
C THR A 25 1.06 -1.24 -1.06
N ARG A 26 1.30 -0.12 -1.75
CA ARG A 26 2.46 0.10 -2.61
C ARG A 26 3.53 0.82 -1.81
N LEU A 27 4.69 0.18 -1.69
CA LEU A 27 5.87 0.76 -1.07
C LEU A 27 6.92 0.99 -2.15
N MET A 28 7.28 2.23 -2.40
CA MET A 28 8.34 2.61 -3.32
C MET A 28 9.49 3.22 -2.52
N ALA A 29 10.65 2.57 -2.53
CA ALA A 29 11.87 3.16 -1.99
C ALA A 29 12.71 3.75 -3.12
N ILE A 30 13.16 4.98 -2.92
CA ILE A 30 14.02 5.72 -3.83
C ILE A 30 15.31 6.01 -3.08
N PHE A 31 16.40 5.37 -3.50
CA PHE A 31 17.66 5.41 -2.75
C PHE A 31 18.50 6.66 -3.00
N GLY A 32 18.15 7.46 -4.01
CA GLY A 32 18.89 8.67 -4.36
C GLY A 32 20.27 8.35 -4.96
N GLY A 33 20.63 9.06 -6.02
CA GLY A 33 22.02 9.17 -6.49
C GLY A 33 22.44 10.63 -6.38
N GLY A 34 23.73 10.91 -6.13
CA GLY A 34 24.27 12.27 -6.21
C GLY A 34 23.77 13.26 -5.15
N GLY A 35 23.65 12.84 -3.88
CA GLY A 35 23.30 13.73 -2.77
C GLY A 35 21.80 13.89 -2.49
N VAL A 36 20.95 13.04 -3.09
CA VAL A 36 19.52 13.00 -2.80
C VAL A 36 19.25 12.11 -1.59
N THR A 37 18.53 12.62 -0.60
CA THR A 37 18.15 11.85 0.60
C THR A 37 17.24 10.67 0.23
N PRO A 38 17.56 9.44 0.69
CA PRO A 38 16.71 8.28 0.48
C PRO A 38 15.31 8.51 1.07
N ARG A 39 14.27 8.08 0.36
CA ARG A 39 12.88 8.18 0.81
C ARG A 39 12.08 6.94 0.47
N VAL A 40 11.10 6.64 1.31
CA VAL A 40 10.12 5.58 1.11
C VAL A 40 8.73 6.21 1.04
N VAL A 41 8.00 5.92 -0.03
CA VAL A 41 6.61 6.33 -0.20
C VAL A 41 5.72 5.11 0.00
N ARG A 42 4.72 5.24 0.87
CA ARG A 42 3.69 4.23 1.12
C ARG A 42 2.36 4.75 0.63
N GLU A 43 1.76 4.05 -0.33
CA GLU A 43 0.38 4.28 -0.75
C GLU A 43 -0.47 3.08 -0.32
N VAL A 44 -1.49 3.32 0.49
CA VAL A 44 -2.52 2.33 0.82
C VAL A 44 -3.79 2.69 0.04
N SER A 45 -4.34 1.76 -0.72
CA SER A 45 -5.62 1.92 -1.41
C SER A 45 -6.57 0.80 -1.03
N GLU A 46 -7.77 1.17 -0.61
CA GLU A 46 -8.87 0.24 -0.33
C GLU A 46 -9.96 0.42 -1.38
N ARG A 47 -10.33 -0.68 -2.00
CA ARG A 47 -11.40 -0.75 -2.99
C ARG A 47 -12.38 -1.83 -2.59
N GLU A 48 -13.67 -1.52 -2.67
CA GLU A 48 -14.72 -2.43 -2.25
C GLU A 48 -16.01 -2.20 -3.03
N GLN A 49 -16.70 -3.28 -3.36
CA GLN A 49 -18.02 -3.22 -3.96
C GLN A 49 -18.85 -4.44 -3.57
N THR A 50 -20.15 -4.25 -3.34
CA THR A 50 -21.08 -5.36 -3.11
C THR A 50 -21.50 -6.03 -4.42
N TRP A 51 -21.94 -7.28 -4.33
CA TRP A 51 -22.42 -8.02 -5.51
C TRP A 51 -23.66 -7.38 -6.15
N GLU A 52 -24.56 -6.88 -5.32
CA GLU A 52 -25.80 -6.23 -5.75
C GLU A 52 -25.51 -4.98 -6.58
N GLU A 53 -24.65 -4.09 -6.08
CA GLU A 53 -24.21 -2.89 -6.81
C GLU A 53 -23.51 -3.25 -8.12
N MET A 54 -22.71 -4.32 -8.10
CA MET A 54 -21.97 -4.80 -9.26
C MET A 54 -22.91 -5.30 -10.37
N VAL A 55 -23.95 -6.06 -10.01
CA VAL A 55 -24.98 -6.54 -10.94
C VAL A 55 -25.86 -5.39 -11.44
N ALA A 56 -26.20 -4.43 -10.58
CA ALA A 56 -26.94 -3.22 -10.97
C ALA A 56 -26.18 -2.38 -12.01
N GLN A 57 -24.84 -2.42 -11.99
CA GLN A 57 -23.97 -1.81 -13.01
C GLN A 57 -23.83 -2.64 -14.29
N GLY A 58 -24.60 -3.73 -14.42
CA GLY A 58 -24.62 -4.59 -15.62
C GLY A 58 -23.48 -5.62 -15.69
N ARG A 59 -22.76 -5.87 -14.59
CA ARG A 59 -21.73 -6.90 -14.56
C ARG A 59 -22.32 -8.29 -14.32
N SER A 60 -21.58 -9.31 -14.72
CA SER A 60 -22.04 -10.69 -14.61
C SER A 60 -22.15 -11.15 -13.15
N PRO A 61 -23.21 -11.85 -12.73
CA PRO A 61 -23.32 -12.39 -11.39
C PRO A 61 -22.48 -13.66 -11.17
N ASN A 62 -21.74 -14.14 -12.18
CA ASN A 62 -20.97 -15.39 -12.09
C ASN A 62 -19.63 -15.19 -11.34
N PRO A 63 -19.41 -15.82 -10.16
CA PRO A 63 -18.21 -15.64 -9.35
C PRO A 63 -16.92 -16.12 -10.01
N ILE A 64 -17.02 -17.00 -11.02
CA ILE A 64 -15.86 -17.52 -11.76
C ILE A 64 -15.11 -16.40 -12.50
N LEU A 65 -15.81 -15.33 -12.89
CA LEU A 65 -15.24 -14.21 -13.65
C LEU A 65 -14.41 -13.25 -12.78
N TYR A 66 -14.47 -13.38 -11.46
CA TYR A 66 -13.81 -12.47 -10.51
C TYR A 66 -12.66 -13.15 -9.76
N ARG A 67 -11.96 -14.07 -10.43
CA ARG A 67 -10.80 -14.78 -9.86
C ARG A 67 -9.53 -13.93 -9.90
N ASP A 68 -9.37 -13.13 -10.94
CA ASP A 68 -8.17 -12.32 -11.15
C ASP A 68 -8.33 -10.96 -10.46
N ALA A 69 -7.52 -10.70 -9.45
CA ALA A 69 -7.54 -9.42 -8.74
C ALA A 69 -7.06 -8.24 -9.60
N ASP A 70 -6.19 -8.45 -10.59
CA ASP A 70 -5.67 -7.39 -11.47
C ASP A 70 -6.75 -6.90 -12.43
N GLU A 71 -7.52 -7.82 -13.01
CA GLU A 71 -8.65 -7.47 -13.86
C GLU A 71 -9.73 -6.72 -13.07
N VAL A 72 -9.98 -7.17 -11.84
CA VAL A 72 -11.01 -6.61 -10.97
C VAL A 72 -10.61 -5.24 -10.38
N ALA A 73 -9.31 -5.05 -10.11
CA ALA A 73 -8.77 -3.80 -9.58
C ALA A 73 -9.08 -2.57 -10.44
N GLN A 74 -9.20 -2.75 -11.77
CA GLN A 74 -9.37 -1.64 -12.71
C GLN A 74 -10.71 -0.91 -12.53
N TRP A 75 -11.73 -1.63 -12.07
CA TRP A 75 -13.09 -1.12 -12.04
C TRP A 75 -13.75 -1.16 -10.67
N LEU A 76 -13.14 -1.82 -9.67
CA LEU A 76 -13.58 -1.66 -8.30
C LEU A 76 -13.42 -0.20 -7.85
N PRO A 77 -14.46 0.40 -7.26
CA PRO A 77 -14.42 1.78 -6.79
C PRO A 77 -13.46 1.91 -5.60
N LEU A 78 -12.80 3.07 -5.53
CA LEU A 78 -11.88 3.43 -4.45
C LEU A 78 -12.67 3.97 -3.26
N THR A 79 -12.57 3.28 -2.13
CA THR A 79 -13.26 3.65 -0.88
C THR A 79 -12.37 4.49 0.02
N ALA A 80 -11.09 4.15 0.11
CA ALA A 80 -10.11 4.90 0.90
C ALA A 80 -8.74 4.90 0.22
N LYS A 81 -8.00 5.99 0.41
CA LYS A 81 -6.62 6.12 -0.06
C LYS A 81 -5.80 6.93 0.93
N THR A 82 -4.66 6.39 1.33
CA THR A 82 -3.70 7.05 2.20
C THR A 82 -2.34 7.07 1.51
N LEU A 83 -1.70 8.22 1.52
CA LEU A 83 -0.35 8.41 1.01
C LEU A 83 0.51 8.95 2.13
N GLU A 84 1.63 8.27 2.37
CA GLU A 84 2.61 8.63 3.38
C GLU A 84 4.00 8.61 2.76
N GLN A 85 4.88 9.46 3.27
CA GLN A 85 6.28 9.48 2.87
C GLN A 85 7.14 9.53 4.14
N ALA A 86 8.15 8.67 4.19
CA ALA A 86 9.22 8.70 5.18
C ALA A 86 10.53 9.04 4.47
N THR A 87 11.25 10.01 5.01
CA THR A 87 12.64 10.29 4.63
C THR A 87 13.54 9.50 5.58
N LEU A 88 14.55 8.82 5.06
CA LEU A 88 15.54 8.15 5.90
C LEU A 88 16.59 9.20 6.28
N SER A 89 16.72 9.49 7.58
CA SER A 89 17.81 10.32 8.10
C SER A 89 19.15 9.63 7.85
N SER A 90 20.22 10.42 7.74
CA SER A 90 21.58 9.88 7.66
C SER A 90 21.93 9.09 8.93
N GLU A 91 22.87 8.15 8.82
CA GLU A 91 23.34 7.31 9.94
C GLU A 91 23.75 8.11 11.19
N GLU A 92 24.17 9.38 11.04
CA GLU A 92 24.58 10.25 12.15
C GLU A 92 23.43 10.59 13.13
N GLU A 93 22.18 10.72 12.67
CA GLU A 93 21.04 11.01 13.57
C GLU A 93 20.54 9.77 14.33
N VAL A 94 20.68 8.57 13.74
CA VAL A 94 20.25 7.32 14.38
C VAL A 94 21.16 6.97 15.56
N VAL A 95 22.47 7.21 15.42
CA VAL A 95 23.43 7.02 16.51
C VAL A 95 23.26 8.08 17.61
N ALA A 96 22.96 9.32 17.24
CA ALA A 96 22.69 10.40 18.20
C ALA A 96 21.38 10.16 18.99
N GLY A 97 20.31 9.69 18.34
CA GLY A 97 19.05 9.33 19.00
C GLY A 97 19.21 8.14 19.95
N ALA A 98 19.92 7.09 19.52
CA ALA A 98 20.19 5.93 20.37
C ALA A 98 21.06 6.25 21.60
N ALA A 99 21.94 7.25 21.51
CA ALA A 99 22.73 7.72 22.65
C ALA A 99 21.89 8.56 23.64
N ALA A 100 20.96 9.39 23.15
CA ALA A 100 20.10 10.23 23.99
C ALA A 100 19.08 9.41 24.81
N ASP A 101 18.57 8.31 24.27
CA ASP A 101 17.63 7.43 24.97
C ASP A 101 18.28 6.66 26.14
N VAL A 102 19.61 6.50 26.15
CA VAL A 102 20.34 5.84 27.25
C VAL A 102 20.57 6.80 28.43
N GLU A 103 20.74 8.10 28.18
CA GLU A 103 20.97 9.11 29.22
C GLU A 103 19.70 9.46 30.01
N GLY A 104 18.51 9.35 29.38
CA GLY A 104 17.22 9.58 30.04
C GLY A 104 16.73 8.43 30.94
N ALA A 105 17.41 7.28 30.93
CA ALA A 105 17.05 6.11 31.75
C ALA A 105 17.85 6.02 33.07
N MET A 106 18.78 6.95 33.33
CA MET A 106 19.60 7.00 34.56
C MET A 106 19.30 8.21 35.48
N SER A 107 18.23 8.95 35.24
CA SER A 107 17.77 10.05 36.12
C SER A 107 16.55 9.69 36.95
#